data_AF-A0A8S1XSE6-F1
#
_entry.id   AF-A0A8S1XSE6-F1
#
_cell.length_a   1.000
_cell.length_b   1.000
_cell.length_c   1.000
_cell.angle_alpha   90.00
_cell.angle_beta   90.00
_cell.angle_gamma   90.00
#
_symmetry.space_group_name_H-M   'P 1'
#
loop_
_entity.id
_entity.type
_entity.pdbx_description
1 polymer ?
#
loop_
_entity_poly.entity_id
_entity_poly.type
_entity_poly.pdbx_seq_one_letter_code
_entity_poly.pdbx_strand_id
1 'polypeptide(L)'
;MSVRRVQSAVASSKQTTAVIPLSELKRMQDHITVYHQDTPEKFELHKLSQDRVKNWNNTLKQNKVQKDRTKFERFKQDEEERRKIDEDERRYQALVKQQILEKANKQIYENNERIRQFQSKMLVVDALQEREGQKQIKEMQKLLEKEREKVQYEQMLELQAEKDFLEKKKQQELQEKKKQQHDMLKKQHDIMRDKFIKQVQEEKIEGELMKAKVLADLEEEQRIAKQKKDKIMENQQLLIQGNEILKKQREIEKQKLLEEEKKIEEHAKKKERVLEIRKIRDEQRKAEKQAQRQKLIDAQTEKLKKQKEEQEKLLNKNIIEAEIKAEEVEKMKKEQRRKLQSAISYSHKVKMEVKQQQEEEEKRLNQEFQQYWINRNKELHEQELREKMEIRKKNQELKDFHHQQENERNQKRTQEIMKNFDEKDKCLARLDNQDKEFDEWASQMVKKYQAEGKNTDILLKELKQFKYK
;
A
#
# COMPACT_ATOMS: atom_id res chain seq x y z
N MET A 1 45.32 -0.98 38.01
CA MET A 1 46.63 -0.44 38.43
C MET A 1 46.51 0.22 39.81
N SER A 2 47.63 0.44 40.50
CA SER A 2 47.69 0.73 41.94
C SER A 2 47.03 2.05 42.36
N VAL A 3 46.26 2.00 43.45
CA VAL A 3 45.72 3.19 44.16
C VAL A 3 46.76 3.64 45.19
N ARG A 4 47.41 4.78 44.97
CA ARG A 4 48.31 5.38 45.97
C ARG A 4 47.54 6.31 46.91
N ARG A 5 47.35 5.85 48.15
CA ARG A 5 46.95 6.68 49.29
C ARG A 5 48.17 7.46 49.78
N VAL A 6 48.09 8.78 49.86
CA VAL A 6 49.12 9.61 50.51
C VAL A 6 48.58 10.06 51.86
N GLN A 7 49.16 9.54 52.94
CA GLN A 7 49.01 10.13 54.27
C GLN A 7 49.98 11.31 54.37
N SER A 8 49.56 12.41 54.99
CA SER A 8 50.46 13.45 55.47
C SER A 8 50.17 13.71 56.95
N ALA A 9 51.22 13.78 57.75
CA ALA A 9 51.14 13.86 59.20
C ALA A 9 50.98 15.31 59.68
N VAL A 10 50.11 15.52 60.67
CA VAL A 10 49.95 16.83 61.32
C VAL A 10 50.90 16.92 62.50
N ALA A 11 51.99 17.67 62.32
CA ALA A 11 52.91 18.01 63.42
C ALA A 11 52.32 19.16 64.25
N SER A 12 51.97 18.91 65.51
CA SER A 12 51.43 19.92 66.41
C SER A 12 52.56 20.74 67.07
N SER A 13 52.82 21.95 66.57
CA SER A 13 53.66 22.91 67.28
C SER A 13 52.83 23.65 68.34
N LYS A 14 53.23 23.54 69.61
CA LYS A 14 52.61 24.28 70.73
C LYS A 14 52.96 25.77 70.64
N GLN A 15 52.19 26.53 69.86
CA GLN A 15 52.26 27.98 69.87
C GLN A 15 51.59 28.51 71.14
N THR A 16 52.38 29.17 72.00
CA THR A 16 51.87 29.96 73.13
C THR A 16 51.11 31.18 72.61
N THR A 17 49.78 31.08 72.53
CA THR A 17 48.90 32.16 72.09
C THR A 17 48.77 33.22 73.19
N ALA A 18 49.61 34.25 73.14
CA ALA A 18 49.36 35.49 73.85
C ALA A 18 48.09 36.14 73.25
N VAL A 19 47.03 36.26 74.03
CA VAL A 19 45.78 36.90 73.58
C VAL A 19 45.99 38.41 73.62
N ILE A 20 46.44 38.96 72.48
CA ILE A 20 46.59 40.40 72.28
C ILE A 20 45.20 40.99 71.97
N PRO A 21 44.72 42.01 72.70
CA PRO A 21 43.46 42.66 72.39
C PRO A 21 43.53 43.37 71.03
N LEU A 22 42.39 43.48 70.34
CA LEU A 22 42.33 44.01 68.96
C LEU A 22 42.90 45.45 68.84
N SER A 23 42.90 46.21 69.94
CA SER A 23 43.54 47.53 70.07
C SER A 23 45.06 47.47 69.92
N GLU A 24 45.73 46.58 70.66
CA GLU A 24 47.18 46.38 70.55
C GLU A 24 47.54 45.81 69.18
N LEU A 25 46.73 44.91 68.62
CA LEU A 25 47.02 44.32 67.30
C LEU A 25 46.97 45.37 66.19
N LYS A 26 46.00 46.30 66.21
CA LYS A 26 45.99 47.45 65.30
C LYS A 26 47.19 48.36 65.53
N ARG A 27 47.48 48.73 66.78
CA ARG A 27 48.65 49.55 67.12
C ARG A 27 49.99 48.91 66.69
N MET A 28 50.10 47.58 66.73
CA MET A 28 51.24 46.84 66.20
C MET A 28 51.28 46.85 64.67
N GLN A 29 50.14 46.65 64.00
CA GLN A 29 50.06 46.75 62.54
C GLN A 29 50.44 48.15 62.04
N ASP A 30 49.92 49.21 62.67
CA ASP A 30 50.20 50.62 62.35
C ASP A 30 51.67 51.01 62.58
N HIS A 31 52.40 50.28 63.45
CA HIS A 31 53.85 50.43 63.62
C HIS A 31 54.68 49.55 62.68
N ILE A 32 54.12 48.50 62.08
CA ILE A 32 54.82 47.56 61.18
C ILE A 32 54.66 47.95 59.70
N THR A 33 53.62 48.70 59.33
CA THR A 33 53.42 49.26 57.98
C THR A 33 54.37 50.43 57.67
N VAL A 34 55.68 50.16 57.75
CA VAL A 34 56.67 50.89 56.97
C VAL A 34 56.33 50.67 55.50
N TYR A 35 55.80 51.70 54.84
CA TYR A 35 55.37 51.63 53.46
C TYR A 35 56.55 51.32 52.52
N HIS A 36 56.66 50.05 52.10
CA HIS A 36 57.32 49.73 50.83
C HIS A 36 56.45 50.29 49.70
N GLN A 37 56.75 51.53 49.28
CA GLN A 37 56.09 52.15 48.15
C GLN A 37 56.48 51.42 46.86
N ASP A 38 55.55 50.67 46.28
CA ASP A 38 55.66 50.25 44.88
C ASP A 38 55.65 51.51 44.00
N THR A 39 56.83 51.88 43.49
CA THR A 39 57.04 53.10 42.71
C THR A 39 56.27 53.07 41.39
N PRO A 40 55.64 54.18 40.96
CA PRO A 40 54.84 54.23 39.73
C PRO A 40 55.62 53.81 38.47
N GLU A 41 56.92 54.11 38.41
CA GLU A 41 57.83 53.72 37.31
C GLU A 41 57.82 52.22 37.02
N LYS A 42 57.70 51.38 38.05
CA LYS A 42 57.65 49.91 37.94
C LYS A 42 56.39 49.44 37.22
N PHE A 43 55.27 50.14 37.42
CA PHE A 43 54.02 49.88 36.73
C PHE A 43 54.09 50.30 35.25
N GLU A 44 54.71 51.45 34.96
CA GLU A 44 54.92 51.92 33.59
C GLU A 44 55.88 51.02 32.81
N LEU A 45 57.00 50.60 33.41
CA LEU A 45 57.93 49.63 32.85
C LEU A 45 57.24 48.28 32.58
N HIS A 46 56.38 47.82 33.49
CA HIS A 46 55.59 46.60 33.28
C HIS A 46 54.62 46.74 32.10
N LYS A 47 53.95 47.89 31.96
CA LYS A 47 53.05 48.20 30.84
C LYS A 47 53.81 48.22 29.50
N LEU A 48 54.93 48.94 29.42
CA LEU A 48 55.83 48.97 28.25
C LEU A 48 56.41 47.58 27.90
N SER A 49 56.59 46.70 28.88
CA SER A 49 56.98 45.31 28.66
C SER A 49 55.83 44.48 28.11
N GLN A 50 54.61 44.62 28.65
CA GLN A 50 53.43 43.92 28.10
C GLN A 50 53.11 44.36 26.67
N ASP A 51 53.22 45.66 26.37
CA ASP A 51 52.96 46.19 25.03
C ASP A 51 53.98 45.67 24.00
N ARG A 52 55.26 45.49 24.39
CA ARG A 52 56.25 44.80 23.55
C ARG A 52 55.92 43.31 23.35
N VAL A 53 55.49 42.59 24.41
CA VAL A 53 55.13 41.16 24.35
C VAL A 53 53.89 40.90 23.48
N LYS A 54 52.94 41.85 23.38
CA LYS A 54 51.78 41.71 22.47
C LYS A 54 52.20 41.48 21.01
N ASN A 55 53.28 42.14 20.59
CA ASN A 55 53.82 42.08 19.22
C ASN A 55 54.77 40.89 18.99
N TRP A 56 55.00 40.04 19.98
CA TRP A 56 55.85 38.85 19.85
C TRP A 56 55.05 37.66 19.29
N ASN A 57 55.14 37.49 17.96
CA ASN A 57 54.47 36.42 17.21
C ASN A 57 54.79 34.99 17.72
N ASN A 58 55.94 34.80 18.37
CA ASN A 58 56.37 33.50 18.90
C ASN A 58 55.93 33.20 20.35
N THR A 59 55.14 34.08 20.98
CA THR A 59 54.62 33.85 22.34
C THR A 59 53.69 32.63 22.37
N LEU A 60 53.74 31.80 23.43
CA LEU A 60 52.87 30.62 23.58
C LEU A 60 51.37 30.95 23.40
N LYS A 61 50.94 32.14 23.83
CA LYS A 61 49.57 32.64 23.62
C LYS A 61 49.26 32.87 22.13
N GLN A 62 50.13 33.59 21.40
CA GLN A 62 49.95 33.83 19.95
C GLN A 62 50.01 32.52 19.15
N ASN A 63 50.93 31.62 19.49
CA ASN A 63 51.02 30.29 18.88
C ASN A 63 49.76 29.42 19.11
N LYS A 64 49.07 29.56 20.26
CA LYS A 64 47.76 28.93 20.47
C LYS A 64 46.68 29.60 19.60
N VAL A 65 46.58 30.93 19.63
CA VAL A 65 45.63 31.69 18.80
C VAL A 65 45.78 31.36 17.31
N GLN A 66 47.01 31.25 16.79
CA GLN A 66 47.24 30.90 15.39
C GLN A 66 46.88 29.44 15.08
N LYS A 67 47.10 28.50 16.01
CA LYS A 67 46.65 27.10 15.87
C LYS A 67 45.13 26.98 15.90
N ASP A 68 44.45 27.75 16.77
CA ASP A 68 43.00 27.69 16.87
C ASP A 68 42.33 28.45 15.71
N ARG A 69 42.94 29.54 15.23
CA ARG A 69 42.56 30.22 13.97
C ARG A 69 42.70 29.30 12.76
N THR A 70 43.82 28.60 12.59
CA THR A 70 44.01 27.69 11.44
C THR A 70 43.11 26.45 11.51
N LYS A 71 42.77 25.94 12.71
CA LYS A 71 41.71 24.94 12.86
C LYS A 71 40.34 25.50 12.47
N PHE A 72 40.01 26.72 12.88
CA PHE A 72 38.73 27.36 12.56
C PHE A 72 38.61 27.67 11.06
N GLU A 73 39.68 28.13 10.41
CA GLU A 73 39.74 28.35 8.97
C GLU A 73 39.54 27.04 8.19
N ARG A 74 40.18 25.93 8.63
CA ARG A 74 39.92 24.59 8.07
C ARG A 74 38.48 24.13 8.28
N PHE A 75 37.98 24.20 9.51
CA PHE A 75 36.59 23.82 9.81
C PHE A 75 35.58 24.63 8.99
N LYS A 76 35.84 25.93 8.78
CA LYS A 76 35.03 26.79 7.92
C LYS A 76 35.09 26.34 6.45
N GLN A 77 36.27 25.97 5.94
CA GLN A 77 36.42 25.42 4.59
C GLN A 77 35.67 24.09 4.44
N ASP A 78 35.87 23.14 5.37
CA ASP A 78 35.18 21.84 5.39
C ASP A 78 33.64 22.02 5.41
N GLU A 79 33.12 22.94 6.21
CA GLU A 79 31.68 23.26 6.27
C GLU A 79 31.18 24.07 5.06
N GLU A 80 32.02 24.80 4.34
CA GLU A 80 31.67 25.42 3.06
C GLU A 80 31.65 24.39 1.92
N GLU A 81 32.55 23.41 1.93
CA GLU A 81 32.55 22.29 0.99
C GLU A 81 31.34 21.37 1.20
N ARG A 82 31.03 21.01 2.45
CA ARG A 82 29.80 20.27 2.78
C ARG A 82 28.54 20.97 2.29
N ARG A 83 28.42 22.29 2.53
CA ARG A 83 27.25 23.06 2.06
C ARG A 83 27.13 23.13 0.54
N LYS A 84 28.25 23.11 -0.20
CA LYS A 84 28.23 22.98 -1.67
C LYS A 84 27.75 21.60 -2.10
N ILE A 85 28.27 20.53 -1.48
CA ILE A 85 27.83 19.15 -1.74
C ILE A 85 26.32 19.00 -1.46
N ASP A 86 25.82 19.52 -0.35
CA ASP A 86 24.38 19.51 -0.02
C ASP A 86 23.52 20.31 -1.01
N GLU A 87 24.07 21.37 -1.62
CA GLU A 87 23.38 22.15 -2.65
C GLU A 87 23.38 21.43 -4.02
N ASP A 88 24.52 20.86 -4.43
CA ASP A 88 24.65 20.13 -5.68
C ASP A 88 23.86 18.81 -5.65
N GLU A 89 23.87 18.07 -4.54
CA GLU A 89 23.02 16.89 -4.33
C GLU A 89 21.53 17.27 -4.36
N ARG A 90 21.13 18.40 -3.74
CA ARG A 90 19.75 18.90 -3.81
C ARG A 90 19.35 19.26 -5.25
N ARG A 91 20.25 19.88 -6.02
CA ARG A 91 20.03 20.19 -7.45
C ARG A 91 19.91 18.91 -8.27
N TYR A 92 20.76 17.92 -8.03
CA TYR A 92 20.71 16.61 -8.69
C TYR A 92 19.41 15.87 -8.38
N GLN A 93 19.01 15.78 -7.11
CA GLN A 93 17.73 15.18 -6.70
C GLN A 93 16.53 15.91 -7.30
N ALA A 94 16.56 17.25 -7.38
CA ALA A 94 15.52 18.03 -8.04
C ALA A 94 15.42 17.71 -9.54
N LEU A 95 16.56 17.61 -10.24
CA LEU A 95 16.64 17.21 -11.66
C LEU A 95 16.12 15.79 -11.87
N VAL A 96 16.55 14.81 -11.07
CA VAL A 96 16.10 13.42 -11.14
C VAL A 96 14.59 13.33 -10.89
N LYS A 97 14.08 14.05 -9.88
CA LYS A 97 12.63 14.15 -9.62
C LYS A 97 11.89 14.76 -10.80
N GLN A 98 12.41 15.82 -11.41
CA GLN A 98 11.84 16.43 -12.61
C GLN A 98 11.77 15.43 -13.77
N GLN A 99 12.87 14.72 -14.07
CA GLN A 99 12.91 13.71 -15.13
C GLN A 99 11.92 12.55 -14.88
N ILE A 100 11.77 12.10 -13.64
CA ILE A 100 10.79 11.08 -13.25
C ILE A 100 9.36 11.60 -13.48
N LEU A 101 9.07 12.84 -13.08
CA LEU A 101 7.77 13.47 -13.29
C LEU A 101 7.45 13.71 -14.78
N GLU A 102 8.41 14.19 -15.57
CA GLU A 102 8.28 14.37 -17.02
C GLU A 102 8.03 13.04 -17.73
N LYS A 103 8.77 11.98 -17.36
CA LYS A 103 8.56 10.62 -17.88
C LYS A 103 7.17 10.08 -17.49
N ALA A 104 6.74 10.28 -16.25
CA ALA A 104 5.41 9.86 -15.80
C ALA A 104 4.29 10.63 -16.52
N ASN A 105 4.41 11.96 -16.64
CA ASN A 105 3.46 12.80 -17.37
C ASN A 105 3.38 12.39 -18.84
N LYS A 106 4.52 12.13 -19.49
CA LYS A 106 4.57 11.59 -20.87
C LYS A 106 3.84 10.25 -20.97
N GLN A 107 4.09 9.31 -20.05
CA GLN A 107 3.39 8.02 -20.02
C GLN A 107 1.89 8.15 -19.77
N ILE A 108 1.44 9.10 -18.94
CA ILE A 108 0.02 9.37 -18.70
C ILE A 108 -0.62 9.94 -19.98
N TYR A 109 0.06 10.87 -20.65
CA TYR A 109 -0.38 11.47 -21.92
C TYR A 109 -0.48 10.43 -23.04
N GLU A 110 0.57 9.61 -23.24
CA GLU A 110 0.57 8.49 -24.20
C GLU A 110 -0.48 7.42 -23.86
N ASN A 111 -0.85 7.28 -22.58
CA ASN A 111 -1.93 6.38 -22.14
C ASN A 111 -3.34 7.00 -22.18
N ASN A 112 -3.51 8.24 -22.64
CA ASN A 112 -4.82 8.77 -22.94
C ASN A 112 -5.41 8.03 -24.16
N GLU A 113 -6.69 7.64 -24.09
CA GLU A 113 -7.34 6.89 -25.15
C GLU A 113 -7.43 7.66 -26.47
N ARG A 114 -7.76 8.97 -26.43
CA ARG A 114 -7.78 9.84 -27.62
C ARG A 114 -6.41 9.85 -28.33
N ILE A 115 -5.34 9.85 -27.54
CA ILE A 115 -3.96 9.89 -28.04
C ILE A 115 -3.55 8.55 -28.63
N ARG A 116 -3.81 7.41 -27.96
CA ARG A 116 -3.57 6.08 -28.54
C ARG A 116 -4.35 5.85 -29.83
N GLN A 117 -5.61 6.27 -29.88
CA GLN A 117 -6.44 6.16 -31.09
C GLN A 117 -5.84 7.00 -32.23
N PHE A 118 -5.43 8.24 -31.98
CA PHE A 118 -4.78 9.08 -33.00
C PHE A 118 -3.40 8.54 -33.43
N GLN A 119 -2.55 8.11 -32.49
CA GLN A 119 -1.25 7.47 -32.78
C GLN A 119 -1.42 6.19 -33.62
N SER A 120 -2.47 5.39 -33.36
CA SER A 120 -2.81 4.24 -34.20
C SER A 120 -3.11 4.64 -35.64
N LYS A 121 -3.75 5.79 -35.89
CA LYS A 121 -3.94 6.31 -37.25
C LYS A 121 -2.65 6.85 -37.86
N MET A 122 -1.76 7.46 -37.08
CA MET A 122 -0.42 7.88 -37.56
C MET A 122 0.36 6.67 -38.09
N LEU A 123 0.40 5.57 -37.32
CA LEU A 123 1.02 4.32 -37.74
C LEU A 123 0.40 3.73 -39.02
N VAL A 124 -0.92 3.87 -39.21
CA VAL A 124 -1.59 3.46 -40.47
C VAL A 124 -1.14 4.31 -41.65
N VAL A 125 -0.94 5.63 -41.48
CA VAL A 125 -0.42 6.51 -42.53
C VAL A 125 1.02 6.12 -42.89
N ASP A 126 1.87 5.87 -41.89
CA ASP A 126 3.25 5.44 -42.10
C ASP A 126 3.31 4.09 -42.85
N ALA A 127 2.52 3.11 -42.42
CA ALA A 127 2.44 1.80 -43.09
C ALA A 127 1.89 1.88 -44.53
N LEU A 128 1.04 2.86 -44.85
CA LEU A 128 0.58 3.10 -46.22
C LEU A 128 1.69 3.68 -47.10
N GLN A 129 2.49 4.62 -46.58
CA GLN A 129 3.64 5.17 -47.29
C GLN A 129 4.73 4.10 -47.52
N GLU A 130 5.05 3.30 -46.49
CA GLU A 130 5.99 2.17 -46.64
C GLU A 130 5.52 1.18 -47.71
N ARG A 131 4.21 0.90 -47.76
CA ARG A 131 3.61 0.03 -48.78
C ARG A 131 3.71 0.62 -50.19
N GLU A 132 3.68 1.95 -50.34
CA GLU A 132 3.92 2.61 -51.64
C GLU A 132 5.39 2.50 -52.05
N GLY A 133 6.34 2.73 -51.13
CA GLY A 133 7.76 2.49 -51.37
C GLY A 133 8.06 1.03 -51.74
N GLN A 134 7.43 0.06 -51.06
CA GLN A 134 7.54 -1.36 -51.40
C GLN A 134 7.00 -1.69 -52.80
N LYS A 135 5.91 -1.05 -53.25
CA LYS A 135 5.41 -1.20 -54.64
C LYS A 135 6.43 -0.70 -55.65
N GLN A 136 6.96 0.51 -55.44
CA GLN A 136 7.97 1.12 -56.31
C GLN A 136 9.22 0.23 -56.41
N ILE A 137 9.75 -0.26 -55.28
CA ILE A 137 10.88 -1.20 -55.25
C ILE A 137 10.56 -2.48 -56.04
N LYS A 138 9.35 -3.05 -55.86
CA LYS A 138 8.92 -4.27 -56.56
C LYS A 138 8.73 -4.06 -58.06
N GLU A 139 8.34 -2.86 -58.50
CA GLU A 139 8.27 -2.50 -59.91
C GLU A 139 9.66 -2.36 -60.53
N MET A 140 10.60 -1.70 -59.84
CA MET A 140 12.01 -1.62 -60.25
C MET A 140 12.66 -3.01 -60.32
N GLN A 141 12.40 -3.88 -59.34
CA GLN A 141 12.88 -5.28 -59.36
C GLN A 141 12.38 -6.04 -60.59
N LYS A 142 11.09 -5.92 -60.95
CA LYS A 142 10.53 -6.54 -62.16
C LYS A 142 11.13 -6.00 -63.45
N LEU A 143 11.54 -4.73 -63.50
CA LEU A 143 12.21 -4.16 -64.67
C LEU A 143 13.62 -4.76 -64.82
N LEU A 144 14.40 -4.76 -63.73
CA LEU A 144 15.75 -5.35 -63.70
C LEU A 144 15.74 -6.86 -63.98
N GLU A 145 14.73 -7.59 -63.50
CA GLU A 145 14.56 -9.02 -63.76
C GLU A 145 14.29 -9.29 -65.25
N LYS A 146 13.42 -8.50 -65.90
CA LYS A 146 13.19 -8.57 -67.35
C LYS A 146 14.43 -8.21 -68.18
N GLU A 147 15.24 -7.26 -67.73
CA GLU A 147 16.50 -6.92 -68.40
C GLU A 147 17.51 -8.07 -68.27
N ARG A 148 17.61 -8.67 -67.08
CA ARG A 148 18.44 -9.86 -66.85
C ARG A 148 17.99 -11.06 -67.68
N GLU A 149 16.70 -11.32 -67.78
CA GLU A 149 16.13 -12.39 -68.63
C GLU A 149 16.50 -12.20 -70.10
N LYS A 150 16.43 -10.96 -70.63
CA LYS A 150 16.86 -10.65 -72.01
C LYS A 150 18.34 -10.96 -72.22
N VAL A 151 19.21 -10.47 -71.35
CA VAL A 151 20.66 -10.71 -71.45
C VAL A 151 20.98 -12.22 -71.37
N GLN A 152 20.30 -12.96 -70.49
CA GLN A 152 20.46 -14.41 -70.40
C GLN A 152 19.96 -15.15 -71.66
N TYR A 153 18.88 -14.67 -72.27
CA TYR A 153 18.35 -15.22 -73.51
C TYR A 153 19.29 -14.94 -74.70
N GLU A 154 19.83 -13.73 -74.81
CA GLU A 154 20.83 -13.34 -75.81
C GLU A 154 22.09 -14.22 -75.68
N GLN A 155 22.63 -14.36 -74.47
CA GLN A 155 23.78 -15.26 -74.19
C GLN A 155 23.50 -16.73 -74.52
N MET A 156 22.26 -17.20 -74.29
CA MET A 156 21.85 -18.56 -74.66
C MET A 156 21.85 -18.76 -76.19
N LEU A 157 21.35 -17.78 -76.93
CA LEU A 157 21.34 -17.78 -78.39
C LEU A 157 22.76 -17.75 -78.98
N GLU A 158 23.66 -16.91 -78.44
CA GLU A 158 25.06 -16.87 -78.84
C GLU A 158 25.76 -18.23 -78.62
N LEU A 159 25.59 -18.81 -77.43
CA LEU A 159 26.16 -20.12 -77.09
C LEU A 159 25.59 -21.25 -77.97
N GLN A 160 24.32 -21.16 -78.38
CA GLN A 160 23.72 -22.10 -79.32
C GLN A 160 24.31 -21.92 -80.72
N ALA A 161 24.45 -20.69 -81.22
CA ALA A 161 25.07 -20.42 -82.51
C ALA A 161 26.54 -20.89 -82.58
N GLU A 162 27.31 -20.73 -81.49
CA GLU A 162 28.68 -21.25 -81.40
C GLU A 162 28.71 -22.79 -81.46
N LYS A 163 27.80 -23.47 -80.75
CA LYS A 163 27.67 -24.94 -80.80
C LYS A 163 27.29 -25.43 -82.19
N ASP A 164 26.33 -24.78 -82.85
CA ASP A 164 25.90 -25.11 -84.22
C ASP A 164 27.05 -24.92 -85.22
N PHE A 165 27.89 -23.90 -85.03
CA PHE A 165 29.10 -23.68 -85.83
C PHE A 165 30.16 -24.77 -85.60
N LEU A 166 30.42 -25.12 -84.34
CA LEU A 166 31.36 -26.19 -83.97
C LEU A 166 30.87 -27.57 -84.48
N GLU A 167 29.56 -27.83 -84.46
CA GLU A 167 29.02 -29.06 -85.02
C GLU A 167 29.17 -29.10 -86.55
N LYS A 168 28.84 -28.03 -87.26
CA LYS A 168 29.08 -27.91 -88.72
C LYS A 168 30.54 -28.16 -89.07
N LYS A 169 31.49 -27.61 -88.30
CA LYS A 169 32.93 -27.86 -88.50
C LYS A 169 33.28 -29.34 -88.28
N LYS A 170 32.79 -29.98 -87.21
CA LYS A 170 32.99 -31.43 -86.97
C LYS A 170 32.38 -32.28 -88.08
N GLN A 171 31.22 -31.91 -88.61
CA GLN A 171 30.59 -32.60 -89.74
C GLN A 171 31.43 -32.47 -91.02
N GLN A 172 32.00 -31.30 -91.30
CA GLN A 172 32.94 -31.08 -92.40
C GLN A 172 34.22 -31.94 -92.24
N GLU A 173 34.87 -31.90 -91.08
CA GLU A 173 36.06 -32.73 -90.79
C GLU A 173 35.75 -34.24 -90.93
N LEU A 174 34.55 -34.68 -90.54
CA LEU A 174 34.10 -36.06 -90.71
C LEU A 174 33.85 -36.41 -92.19
N GLN A 175 33.29 -35.50 -92.98
CA GLN A 175 33.12 -35.68 -94.43
C GLN A 175 34.47 -35.75 -95.15
N GLU A 176 35.44 -34.91 -94.79
CA GLU A 176 36.80 -34.97 -95.33
C GLU A 176 37.49 -36.29 -94.98
N LYS A 177 37.40 -36.74 -93.72
CA LYS A 177 37.91 -38.06 -93.30
C LYS A 177 37.25 -39.21 -94.06
N LYS A 178 35.93 -39.18 -94.25
CA LYS A 178 35.20 -40.17 -95.07
C LYS A 178 35.67 -40.16 -96.52
N LYS A 179 35.92 -38.98 -97.11
CA LYS A 179 36.46 -38.85 -98.47
C LYS A 179 37.87 -39.43 -98.58
N GLN A 180 38.77 -39.09 -97.65
CA GLN A 180 40.12 -39.66 -97.57
C GLN A 180 40.10 -41.18 -97.40
N GLN A 181 39.22 -41.71 -96.54
CA GLN A 181 39.01 -43.15 -96.37
C GLN A 181 38.49 -43.80 -97.65
N HIS A 182 37.56 -43.18 -98.36
CA HIS A 182 37.04 -43.67 -99.64
C HIS A 182 38.13 -43.69 -100.73
N ASP A 183 38.93 -42.63 -100.84
CA ASP A 183 40.06 -42.56 -101.77
C ASP A 183 41.14 -43.60 -101.44
N MET A 184 41.38 -43.88 -100.16
CA MET A 184 42.29 -44.93 -99.69
C MET A 184 41.74 -46.34 -99.98
N LEU A 185 40.45 -46.59 -99.69
CA LEU A 185 39.76 -47.84 -100.00
C LEU A 185 39.75 -48.11 -101.51
N LYS A 186 39.56 -47.07 -102.33
CA LYS A 186 39.64 -47.19 -103.79
C LYS A 186 41.05 -47.62 -104.24
N LYS A 187 42.10 -46.95 -103.75
CA LYS A 187 43.50 -47.37 -104.00
C LYS A 187 43.78 -48.79 -103.52
N GLN A 188 43.27 -49.19 -102.36
CA GLN A 188 43.38 -50.56 -101.85
C GLN A 188 42.64 -51.56 -102.74
N HIS A 189 41.46 -51.21 -103.24
CA HIS A 189 40.69 -52.05 -104.16
C HIS A 189 41.40 -52.18 -105.52
N ASP A 190 42.00 -51.12 -106.04
CA ASP A 190 42.82 -51.17 -107.25
C ASP A 190 44.06 -52.08 -107.04
N ILE A 191 44.77 -51.93 -105.91
CA ILE A 191 45.88 -52.83 -105.52
C ILE A 191 45.39 -54.27 -105.33
N MET A 192 44.21 -54.49 -104.76
CA MET A 192 43.63 -55.84 -104.60
C MET A 192 43.21 -56.43 -105.94
N ARG A 193 42.74 -55.62 -106.89
CA ARG A 193 42.46 -56.07 -108.26
C ARG A 193 43.75 -56.51 -108.96
N ASP A 194 44.82 -55.73 -108.84
CA ASP A 194 46.14 -56.08 -109.39
C ASP A 194 46.73 -57.33 -108.70
N LYS A 195 46.54 -57.47 -107.39
CA LYS A 195 46.90 -58.68 -106.65
C LYS A 195 46.05 -59.88 -107.04
N PHE A 196 44.75 -59.72 -107.26
CA PHE A 196 43.87 -60.81 -107.69
C PHE A 196 44.21 -61.27 -109.11
N ILE A 197 44.58 -60.35 -110.00
CA ILE A 197 45.11 -60.68 -111.33
C ILE A 197 46.39 -61.54 -111.20
N LYS A 198 47.29 -61.20 -110.26
CA LYS A 198 48.48 -62.02 -109.95
C LYS A 198 48.12 -63.35 -109.26
N GLN A 199 47.19 -63.34 -108.33
CA GLN A 199 46.76 -64.54 -107.60
C GLN A 199 46.07 -65.53 -108.55
N VAL A 200 45.29 -65.08 -109.54
CA VAL A 200 44.76 -65.97 -110.60
C VAL A 200 45.88 -66.52 -111.50
N GLN A 201 47.01 -65.82 -111.64
CA GLN A 201 48.21 -66.35 -112.29
C GLN A 201 48.96 -67.35 -111.39
N GLU A 202 48.94 -67.17 -110.06
CA GLU A 202 49.60 -68.02 -109.06
C GLU A 202 48.77 -69.25 -108.65
N GLU A 203 47.44 -69.16 -108.52
CA GLU A 203 46.53 -70.29 -108.28
C GLU A 203 46.50 -71.26 -109.48
N LYS A 204 46.75 -70.74 -110.68
CA LYS A 204 47.01 -71.58 -111.86
C LYS A 204 48.27 -72.44 -111.69
N ILE A 205 49.22 -72.03 -110.84
CA ILE A 205 50.44 -72.76 -110.48
C ILE A 205 50.22 -73.59 -109.19
N GLU A 206 49.53 -73.06 -108.17
CA GLU A 206 49.32 -73.75 -106.89
C GLU A 206 48.23 -74.85 -106.96
N GLY A 207 47.29 -74.74 -107.90
CA GLY A 207 46.38 -75.84 -108.26
C GLY A 207 47.11 -77.09 -108.77
N GLU A 208 48.35 -76.95 -109.25
CA GLU A 208 49.25 -78.05 -109.60
C GLU A 208 49.89 -78.70 -108.34
N LEU A 209 49.76 -78.08 -107.16
CA LEU A 209 50.52 -78.35 -105.94
C LEU A 209 49.65 -78.86 -104.77
N MET A 210 48.46 -78.27 -104.53
CA MET A 210 47.66 -78.54 -103.32
C MET A 210 47.00 -79.93 -103.25
N LYS A 211 47.04 -80.72 -104.33
CA LYS A 211 46.65 -82.15 -104.36
C LYS A 211 47.42 -83.03 -103.35
N ALA A 212 48.47 -82.52 -102.70
CA ALA A 212 49.42 -83.30 -101.92
C ALA A 212 49.16 -83.44 -100.40
N LYS A 213 48.29 -82.66 -99.73
CA LYS A 213 48.42 -82.45 -98.25
C LYS A 213 47.26 -82.82 -97.29
N VAL A 214 46.04 -83.12 -97.74
CA VAL A 214 44.81 -83.15 -96.90
C VAL A 214 44.68 -84.30 -95.86
N LEU A 215 45.73 -85.08 -95.60
CA LEU A 215 45.64 -86.42 -94.97
C LEU A 215 45.98 -86.50 -93.45
N ALA A 216 45.75 -85.46 -92.62
CA ALA A 216 46.45 -85.31 -91.30
C ALA A 216 45.66 -85.34 -89.94
N ASP A 217 44.88 -84.31 -89.54
CA ASP A 217 44.70 -83.93 -88.09
C ASP A 217 43.26 -83.93 -87.50
N LEU A 218 43.05 -84.12 -86.16
CA LEU A 218 41.68 -84.02 -85.53
C LEU A 218 41.46 -83.61 -84.04
N GLU A 219 41.79 -84.42 -83.00
CA GLU A 219 40.79 -84.88 -81.99
C GLU A 219 40.33 -84.05 -80.73
N GLU A 220 41.20 -83.56 -79.84
CA GLU A 220 41.05 -83.70 -78.36
C GLU A 220 39.79 -83.16 -77.57
N GLU A 221 39.66 -81.85 -77.25
CA GLU A 221 39.23 -81.44 -75.88
C GLU A 221 37.78 -81.72 -75.39
N GLN A 222 37.70 -82.23 -74.15
CA GLN A 222 36.62 -82.15 -73.15
C GLN A 222 37.27 -82.27 -71.74
N ARG A 223 36.67 -81.82 -70.60
CA ARG A 223 36.91 -82.41 -69.23
C ARG A 223 36.20 -81.75 -68.01
N ILE A 224 35.97 -80.43 -67.99
CA ILE A 224 36.27 -79.61 -66.77
C ILE A 224 35.25 -79.56 -65.60
N ALA A 225 34.18 -78.76 -65.67
CA ALA A 225 33.66 -78.01 -64.49
C ALA A 225 32.58 -78.71 -63.61
N LYS A 226 32.58 -78.49 -62.27
CA LYS A 226 31.70 -79.27 -61.34
C LYS A 226 31.31 -78.72 -59.94
N GLN A 227 31.71 -77.52 -59.49
CA GLN A 227 31.89 -77.24 -58.04
C GLN A 227 31.29 -75.92 -57.48
N LYS A 228 30.27 -75.98 -56.57
CA LYS A 228 29.74 -74.89 -55.68
C LYS A 228 28.45 -75.31 -54.93
N LYS A 229 28.26 -74.99 -53.62
CA LYS A 229 26.88 -74.84 -53.02
C LYS A 229 26.61 -74.23 -51.61
N ASP A 230 27.50 -74.21 -50.61
CA ASP A 230 27.03 -74.38 -49.19
C ASP A 230 26.82 -73.16 -48.22
N LYS A 231 26.78 -71.88 -48.65
CA LYS A 231 27.07 -70.73 -47.74
C LYS A 231 25.93 -69.89 -47.10
N ILE A 232 24.65 -70.31 -47.09
CA ILE A 232 23.51 -69.35 -46.97
C ILE A 232 22.70 -69.33 -45.64
N MET A 233 22.74 -70.34 -44.76
CA MET A 233 21.66 -70.52 -43.75
C MET A 233 21.71 -69.74 -42.41
N GLU A 234 22.78 -69.03 -42.05
CA GLU A 234 23.05 -68.69 -40.63
C GLU A 234 22.37 -67.42 -40.07
N ASN A 235 21.95 -66.46 -40.91
CA ASN A 235 21.71 -65.06 -40.47
C ASN A 235 20.31 -64.70 -39.94
N GLN A 236 19.38 -65.66 -39.76
CA GLN A 236 17.94 -65.32 -39.64
C GLN A 236 17.33 -65.21 -38.23
N GLN A 237 18.03 -65.58 -37.15
CA GLN A 237 17.41 -65.78 -35.82
C GLN A 237 17.45 -64.58 -34.84
N LEU A 238 18.28 -63.55 -35.07
CA LEU A 238 18.58 -62.53 -34.04
C LEU A 238 17.56 -61.37 -33.91
N LEU A 239 16.55 -61.25 -34.77
CA LEU A 239 15.76 -60.01 -34.90
C LEU A 239 14.51 -59.89 -34.00
N ILE A 240 14.06 -60.97 -33.35
CA ILE A 240 12.68 -61.08 -32.85
C ILE A 240 12.48 -60.57 -31.41
N GLN A 241 13.52 -60.53 -30.57
CA GLN A 241 13.35 -60.36 -29.11
C GLN A 241 13.26 -58.89 -28.61
N GLY A 242 13.42 -57.88 -29.49
CA GLY A 242 13.57 -56.48 -29.05
C GLY A 242 12.29 -55.66 -28.83
N ASN A 243 11.11 -56.13 -29.27
CA ASN A 243 9.96 -55.24 -29.51
C ASN A 243 8.87 -55.20 -28.42
N GLU A 244 8.92 -56.04 -27.37
CA GLU A 244 7.80 -56.15 -26.40
C GLU A 244 7.92 -55.25 -25.17
N ILE A 245 9.12 -54.79 -24.80
CA ILE A 245 9.36 -54.09 -23.52
C ILE A 245 8.85 -52.64 -23.54
N LEU A 246 8.77 -51.99 -24.71
CA LEU A 246 8.46 -50.57 -24.84
C LEU A 246 6.96 -50.22 -24.67
N LYS A 247 6.05 -51.21 -24.69
CA LYS A 247 4.60 -50.97 -24.63
C LYS A 247 4.03 -50.82 -23.21
N LYS A 248 4.73 -51.23 -22.15
CA LYS A 248 4.18 -51.29 -20.78
C LYS A 248 4.37 -50.02 -19.93
N GLN A 249 5.14 -49.03 -20.39
CA GLN A 249 5.49 -47.85 -19.58
C GLN A 249 4.61 -46.61 -19.82
N ARG A 250 3.77 -46.56 -20.87
CA ARG A 250 3.00 -45.34 -21.22
C ARG A 250 1.60 -45.22 -20.60
N GLU A 251 1.10 -46.24 -19.91
CA GLU A 251 -0.25 -46.22 -19.32
C GLU A 251 -0.29 -45.69 -17.86
N ILE A 252 0.86 -45.68 -17.17
CA ILE A 252 0.93 -45.48 -15.71
C ILE A 252 0.90 -43.99 -15.30
N GLU A 253 1.36 -43.07 -16.14
CA GLU A 253 1.41 -41.63 -15.80
C GLU A 253 0.05 -40.92 -15.89
N LYS A 254 -0.93 -41.50 -16.61
CA LYS A 254 -2.23 -40.87 -16.83
C LYS A 254 -3.18 -40.95 -15.63
N GLN A 255 -2.85 -41.73 -14.60
CA GLN A 255 -3.70 -41.96 -13.42
C GLN A 255 -3.44 -41.00 -12.24
N LYS A 256 -2.40 -40.15 -12.26
CA LYS A 256 -1.99 -39.37 -11.07
C LYS A 256 -2.45 -37.90 -11.01
N LEU A 257 -3.10 -37.37 -12.05
CA LEU A 257 -3.42 -35.94 -12.15
C LEU A 257 -4.92 -35.57 -12.06
N LEU A 258 -5.83 -36.55 -11.90
CA LEU A 258 -7.27 -36.30 -11.73
C LEU A 258 -7.80 -36.53 -10.30
N GLU A 259 -6.95 -36.94 -9.35
CA GLU A 259 -7.35 -37.19 -7.95
C GLU A 259 -7.17 -35.98 -7.02
N GLU A 260 -6.46 -34.92 -7.44
CA GLU A 260 -6.18 -33.77 -6.57
C GLU A 260 -7.27 -32.68 -6.59
N GLU A 261 -8.06 -32.54 -7.66
CA GLU A 261 -9.09 -31.48 -7.76
C GLU A 261 -10.34 -31.71 -6.88
N LYS A 262 -10.61 -32.93 -6.41
CA LYS A 262 -11.80 -33.22 -5.59
C LYS A 262 -11.65 -32.93 -4.09
N LYS A 263 -10.45 -32.55 -3.62
CA LYS A 263 -10.20 -32.20 -2.20
C LYS A 263 -10.59 -30.77 -1.81
N ILE A 264 -11.04 -29.95 -2.76
CA ILE A 264 -11.41 -28.54 -2.51
C ILE A 264 -12.91 -28.39 -2.13
N GLU A 265 -13.74 -29.40 -2.38
CA GLU A 265 -15.19 -29.34 -2.15
C GLU A 265 -15.60 -29.61 -0.67
N GLU A 266 -14.73 -30.23 0.14
CA GLU A 266 -15.03 -30.56 1.55
C GLU A 266 -14.99 -29.35 2.51
N HIS A 267 -14.38 -28.24 2.10
CA HIS A 267 -14.25 -27.05 2.95
C HIS A 267 -15.53 -26.19 3.04
N ALA A 268 -16.53 -26.41 2.16
CA ALA A 268 -17.79 -25.67 2.19
C ALA A 268 -18.74 -26.13 3.33
N LYS A 269 -18.82 -27.44 3.60
CA LYS A 269 -19.75 -28.03 4.59
C LYS A 269 -19.38 -27.76 6.06
N LYS A 270 -18.25 -27.11 6.33
CA LYS A 270 -17.81 -26.73 7.70
C LYS A 270 -18.42 -25.42 8.21
N LYS A 271 -19.16 -24.66 7.38
CA LYS A 271 -19.70 -23.33 7.74
C LYS A 271 -21.11 -23.33 8.35
N GLU A 272 -21.90 -24.40 8.19
CA GLU A 272 -23.30 -24.44 8.68
C GLU A 272 -23.43 -24.83 10.17
N ARG A 273 -22.51 -25.61 10.73
CA ARG A 273 -22.60 -26.11 12.12
C ARG A 273 -22.42 -25.05 13.23
N VAL A 274 -22.29 -23.76 12.89
CA VAL A 274 -22.10 -22.66 13.85
C VAL A 274 -23.41 -21.91 14.16
N LEU A 275 -24.48 -22.12 13.39
CA LEU A 275 -25.77 -21.42 13.56
C LEU A 275 -26.79 -22.15 14.46
N GLU A 276 -26.73 -23.49 14.54
CA GLU A 276 -27.71 -24.32 15.28
C GLU A 276 -27.66 -24.10 16.82
N ILE A 277 -26.48 -23.80 17.37
CA ILE A 277 -26.21 -23.87 18.83
C ILE A 277 -26.77 -22.67 19.63
N ARG A 278 -27.22 -21.59 18.97
CA ARG A 278 -27.78 -20.41 19.66
C ARG A 278 -29.28 -20.48 19.96
N LYS A 279 -30.02 -21.47 19.44
CA LYS A 279 -31.49 -21.49 19.51
C LYS A 279 -32.09 -22.19 20.75
N ILE A 280 -31.33 -23.07 21.40
CA ILE A 280 -31.86 -24.02 22.41
C ILE A 280 -31.74 -23.52 23.87
N ARG A 281 -31.12 -22.34 24.12
CA ARG A 281 -30.75 -21.89 25.49
C ARG A 281 -31.68 -20.86 26.16
N ASP A 282 -32.71 -20.41 25.45
CA ASP A 282 -33.63 -19.35 25.94
C ASP A 282 -35.04 -19.86 26.29
N GLU A 283 -35.50 -20.99 25.75
CA GLU A 283 -36.84 -21.50 26.01
C GLU A 283 -36.99 -22.15 27.41
N GLN A 284 -35.92 -22.76 27.95
CA GLN A 284 -35.97 -23.43 29.26
C GLN A 284 -36.05 -22.45 30.45
N ARG A 285 -35.77 -21.16 30.28
CA ARG A 285 -35.70 -20.19 31.41
C ARG A 285 -37.02 -19.48 31.76
N LYS A 286 -38.11 -19.74 31.02
CA LYS A 286 -39.43 -19.09 31.22
C LYS A 286 -40.46 -19.91 32.00
N ALA A 287 -40.37 -21.24 32.03
CA ALA A 287 -41.44 -22.09 32.56
C ALA A 287 -41.54 -22.14 34.10
N GLU A 288 -40.43 -21.98 34.83
CA GLU A 288 -40.39 -22.32 36.27
C GLU A 288 -40.93 -21.22 37.22
N LYS A 289 -41.11 -19.97 36.76
CA LYS A 289 -41.44 -18.83 37.65
C LYS A 289 -42.92 -18.65 37.99
N GLN A 290 -43.83 -19.43 37.40
CA GLN A 290 -45.27 -19.14 37.48
C GLN A 290 -46.04 -19.98 38.53
N ALA A 291 -45.44 -21.04 39.08
CA ALA A 291 -46.15 -22.02 39.93
C ALA A 291 -46.18 -21.72 41.44
N GLN A 292 -45.36 -20.79 41.97
CA GLN A 292 -45.19 -20.62 43.43
C GLN A 292 -46.15 -19.64 44.13
N ARG A 293 -46.97 -18.85 43.40
CA ARG A 293 -47.77 -17.76 44.01
C ARG A 293 -49.11 -18.14 44.65
N GLN A 294 -49.65 -19.35 44.42
CA GLN A 294 -51.07 -19.64 44.66
C GLN A 294 -51.41 -20.30 46.01
N LYS A 295 -50.45 -20.49 46.94
CA LYS A 295 -50.65 -21.35 48.15
C LYS A 295 -50.75 -20.65 49.52
N LEU A 296 -50.74 -19.30 49.59
CA LEU A 296 -50.62 -18.58 50.87
C LEU A 296 -51.92 -17.93 51.40
N ILE A 297 -53.04 -18.01 50.68
CA ILE A 297 -54.19 -17.11 50.91
C ILE A 297 -55.24 -17.68 51.88
N ASP A 298 -55.35 -18.99 52.04
CA ASP A 298 -56.60 -19.61 52.56
C ASP A 298 -56.68 -19.84 54.08
N ALA A 299 -55.72 -19.35 54.89
CA ALA A 299 -55.51 -19.85 56.26
C ALA A 299 -55.94 -18.94 57.45
N GLN A 300 -56.37 -17.69 57.23
CA GLN A 300 -56.34 -16.66 58.31
C GLN A 300 -57.69 -16.33 58.98
N THR A 301 -58.80 -16.95 58.57
CA THR A 301 -60.15 -16.37 58.76
C THR A 301 -60.96 -16.82 59.99
N GLU A 302 -60.60 -17.92 60.68
CA GLU A 302 -61.52 -18.57 61.66
C GLU A 302 -61.48 -18.07 63.13
N LYS A 303 -60.45 -17.36 63.57
CA LYS A 303 -60.09 -17.33 65.02
C LYS A 303 -60.92 -16.42 65.95
N LEU A 304 -61.87 -15.62 65.46
CA LEU A 304 -62.34 -14.39 66.14
C LEU A 304 -63.65 -14.44 66.98
N LYS A 305 -64.32 -15.59 67.17
CA LYS A 305 -65.77 -15.62 67.48
C LYS A 305 -66.28 -16.01 68.90
N LYS A 306 -65.45 -16.23 69.93
CA LYS A 306 -65.85 -17.06 71.12
C LYS A 306 -65.85 -16.43 72.56
N GLN A 307 -65.79 -15.11 72.77
CA GLN A 307 -65.25 -14.56 74.04
C GLN A 307 -66.14 -13.69 74.98
N LYS A 308 -67.49 -13.66 74.90
CA LYS A 308 -68.27 -12.45 75.34
C LYS A 308 -69.41 -12.53 76.40
N GLU A 309 -69.71 -13.63 77.10
CA GLU A 309 -71.09 -13.83 77.66
C GLU A 309 -71.35 -13.90 79.20
N GLU A 310 -70.40 -13.65 80.14
CA GLU A 310 -70.48 -14.30 81.48
C GLU A 310 -70.67 -13.49 82.82
N GLN A 311 -70.80 -12.15 82.90
CA GLN A 311 -70.40 -11.39 84.13
C GLN A 311 -71.42 -10.71 85.12
N GLU A 312 -72.76 -10.81 85.01
CA GLU A 312 -73.62 -9.66 85.44
C GLU A 312 -74.38 -9.61 86.83
N LYS A 313 -74.19 -10.49 87.84
CA LYS A 313 -75.31 -10.79 88.82
C LYS A 313 -75.27 -10.44 90.34
N LEU A 314 -74.28 -9.76 90.97
CA LEU A 314 -74.05 -9.91 92.43
C LEU A 314 -74.36 -8.74 93.44
N LEU A 315 -75.05 -7.64 93.10
CA LEU A 315 -74.83 -6.33 93.76
C LEU A 315 -75.67 -5.91 95.02
N ASN A 316 -76.88 -6.42 95.27
CA ASN A 316 -77.96 -5.58 95.85
C ASN A 316 -78.13 -5.38 97.40
N LYS A 317 -77.23 -5.79 98.30
CA LYS A 317 -77.59 -5.93 99.75
C LYS A 317 -77.23 -4.81 100.75
N ASN A 318 -76.43 -3.80 100.39
CA ASN A 318 -75.71 -2.93 101.37
C ASN A 318 -76.39 -1.58 101.75
N ILE A 319 -77.71 -1.43 101.63
CA ILE A 319 -78.32 -0.08 101.51
C ILE A 319 -78.78 0.56 102.84
N ILE A 320 -79.24 -0.22 103.83
CA ILE A 320 -80.17 0.31 104.87
C ILE A 320 -79.47 0.97 106.08
N GLU A 321 -78.30 0.49 106.53
CA GLU A 321 -77.60 1.06 107.71
C GLU A 321 -77.00 2.47 107.48
N ALA A 322 -77.15 3.02 106.27
CA ALA A 322 -76.55 4.29 105.88
C ALA A 322 -77.31 5.53 106.39
N GLU A 323 -78.60 5.43 106.73
CA GLU A 323 -79.48 6.60 106.84
C GLU A 323 -79.31 7.41 108.13
N ILE A 324 -79.16 6.76 109.30
CA ILE A 324 -79.14 7.48 110.60
C ILE A 324 -77.85 8.31 110.79
N LYS A 325 -76.72 7.87 110.21
CA LYS A 325 -75.48 8.67 110.18
C LYS A 325 -75.56 9.89 109.24
N ALA A 326 -76.63 10.07 108.46
CA ALA A 326 -76.71 11.15 107.49
C ALA A 326 -77.04 12.52 108.12
N GLU A 327 -77.79 12.56 109.23
CA GLU A 327 -78.50 13.77 109.65
C GLU A 327 -77.65 14.75 110.49
N GLU A 328 -76.87 14.26 111.46
CA GLU A 328 -75.89 15.10 112.18
C GLU A 328 -74.77 15.58 111.23
N VAL A 329 -74.40 14.70 110.29
CA VAL A 329 -73.46 15.02 109.21
C VAL A 329 -74.02 16.13 108.29
N GLU A 330 -75.34 16.23 108.08
CA GLU A 330 -75.95 17.29 107.24
C GLU A 330 -75.74 18.70 107.83
N LYS A 331 -75.85 18.90 109.14
CA LYS A 331 -75.62 20.22 109.77
C LYS A 331 -74.18 20.70 109.60
N MET A 332 -73.19 19.85 109.90
CA MET A 332 -71.78 20.16 109.68
C MET A 332 -71.45 20.34 108.19
N LYS A 333 -72.03 19.52 107.30
CA LYS A 333 -71.95 19.71 105.84
C LYS A 333 -72.46 21.08 105.43
N LYS A 334 -73.54 21.61 106.01
CA LYS A 334 -74.16 22.88 105.57
C LYS A 334 -73.24 24.09 105.80
N GLU A 335 -72.55 24.16 106.94
CA GLU A 335 -71.60 25.26 107.20
C GLU A 335 -70.29 25.10 106.42
N GLN A 336 -69.77 23.87 106.30
CA GLN A 336 -68.62 23.57 105.44
C GLN A 336 -68.93 23.89 103.97
N ARG A 337 -70.13 23.53 103.47
CA ARG A 337 -70.61 23.87 102.11
C ARG A 337 -70.58 25.37 101.85
N ARG A 338 -70.99 26.22 102.80
CA ARG A 338 -70.97 27.69 102.63
C ARG A 338 -69.55 28.23 102.52
N LYS A 339 -68.62 27.80 103.37
CA LYS A 339 -67.20 28.20 103.30
C LYS A 339 -66.57 27.70 101.98
N LEU A 340 -66.81 26.44 101.64
CA LEU A 340 -66.37 25.82 100.38
C LEU A 340 -66.93 26.56 99.16
N GLN A 341 -68.21 26.95 99.16
CA GLN A 341 -68.84 27.68 98.05
C GLN A 341 -68.21 29.06 97.83
N SER A 342 -67.83 29.78 98.90
CA SER A 342 -67.09 31.04 98.78
C SER A 342 -65.67 30.84 98.22
N ALA A 343 -64.96 29.79 98.63
CA ALA A 343 -63.65 29.43 98.10
C ALA A 343 -63.71 28.97 96.63
N ILE A 344 -64.74 28.19 96.25
CA ILE A 344 -65.02 27.80 94.86
C ILE A 344 -65.31 29.04 94.01
N SER A 345 -66.12 29.98 94.50
CA SER A 345 -66.44 31.21 93.75
C SER A 345 -65.20 32.06 93.48
N TYR A 346 -64.32 32.21 94.48
CA TYR A 346 -63.03 32.90 94.32
C TYR A 346 -62.09 32.16 93.35
N SER A 347 -61.95 30.84 93.52
CA SER A 347 -61.14 29.99 92.63
C SER A 347 -61.64 30.01 91.18
N HIS A 348 -62.97 29.99 90.98
CA HIS A 348 -63.58 30.18 89.65
C HIS A 348 -63.26 31.54 89.06
N LYS A 349 -63.32 32.64 89.84
CA LYS A 349 -62.97 33.98 89.34
C LYS A 349 -61.50 34.03 88.87
N VAL A 350 -60.57 33.58 89.70
CA VAL A 350 -59.13 33.51 89.34
C VAL A 350 -58.91 32.60 88.12
N LYS A 351 -59.57 31.43 88.06
CA LYS A 351 -59.47 30.52 86.91
C LYS A 351 -60.03 31.13 85.62
N MET A 352 -61.09 31.93 85.70
CA MET A 352 -61.64 32.65 84.54
C MET A 352 -60.71 33.77 84.08
N GLU A 353 -60.11 34.53 85.00
CA GLU A 353 -59.12 35.58 84.69
C GLU A 353 -57.86 34.97 84.03
N VAL A 354 -57.32 33.89 84.60
CA VAL A 354 -56.18 33.15 84.00
C VAL A 354 -56.54 32.58 82.63
N LYS A 355 -57.75 32.03 82.46
CA LYS A 355 -58.20 31.51 81.17
C LYS A 355 -58.34 32.63 80.13
N GLN A 356 -58.86 33.81 80.53
CA GLN A 356 -58.96 34.98 79.64
C GLN A 356 -57.58 35.47 79.19
N GLN A 357 -56.62 35.58 80.12
CA GLN A 357 -55.23 35.92 79.80
C GLN A 357 -54.60 34.89 78.85
N GLN A 358 -54.78 33.60 79.11
CA GLN A 358 -54.32 32.54 78.21
C GLN A 358 -54.96 32.65 76.81
N GLU A 359 -56.26 32.92 76.72
CA GLU A 359 -56.96 33.07 75.45
C GLU A 359 -56.52 34.34 74.68
N GLU A 360 -56.14 35.41 75.38
CA GLU A 360 -55.56 36.63 74.80
C GLU A 360 -54.11 36.41 74.31
N GLU A 361 -53.28 35.70 75.08
CA GLU A 361 -51.93 35.31 74.66
C GLU A 361 -51.94 34.33 73.50
N GLU A 362 -52.83 33.33 73.50
CA GLU A 362 -53.05 32.44 72.36
C GLU A 362 -53.49 33.22 71.12
N LYS A 363 -54.39 34.21 71.25
CA LYS A 363 -54.77 35.09 70.12
C LYS A 363 -53.60 35.90 69.60
N ARG A 364 -52.77 36.49 70.48
CA ARG A 364 -51.56 37.24 70.09
C ARG A 364 -50.56 36.33 69.36
N LEU A 365 -50.23 35.18 69.95
CA LEU A 365 -49.33 34.19 69.34
C LEU A 365 -49.86 33.70 67.99
N ASN A 366 -51.16 33.41 67.87
CA ASN A 366 -51.77 33.00 66.60
C ASN A 366 -51.68 34.10 65.53
N GLN A 367 -51.82 35.38 65.90
CA GLN A 367 -51.62 36.50 64.97
C GLN A 367 -50.14 36.63 64.55
N GLU A 368 -49.20 36.49 65.47
CA GLU A 368 -47.75 36.48 65.18
C GLU A 368 -47.38 35.32 64.25
N PHE A 369 -47.88 34.10 64.52
CA PHE A 369 -47.72 32.93 63.65
C PHE A 369 -48.35 33.17 62.27
N GLN A 370 -49.54 33.77 62.19
CA GLN A 370 -50.18 34.08 60.91
C GLN A 370 -49.35 35.07 60.09
N GLN A 371 -48.82 36.14 60.70
CA GLN A 371 -47.94 37.10 60.04
C GLN A 371 -46.62 36.46 59.59
N TYR A 372 -46.03 35.62 60.43
CA TYR A 372 -44.85 34.83 60.08
C TYR A 372 -45.10 33.95 58.85
N TRP A 373 -46.21 33.19 58.82
CA TRP A 373 -46.57 32.36 57.66
C TRP A 373 -46.87 33.16 56.39
N ILE A 374 -47.53 34.32 56.50
CA ILE A 374 -47.75 35.23 55.37
C ILE A 374 -46.42 35.71 54.78
N ASN A 375 -45.48 36.14 55.62
CA ASN A 375 -44.17 36.60 55.18
C ASN A 375 -43.33 35.43 54.62
N ARG A 376 -43.34 34.27 55.27
CA ARG A 376 -42.63 33.08 54.81
C ARG A 376 -43.13 32.57 53.45
N ASN A 377 -44.45 32.64 53.21
CA ASN A 377 -45.03 32.28 51.92
C ASN A 377 -44.67 33.30 50.82
N LYS A 378 -44.57 34.60 51.15
CA LYS A 378 -44.07 35.62 50.21
C LYS A 378 -42.60 35.37 49.84
N GLU A 379 -41.74 35.12 50.83
CA GLU A 379 -40.33 34.76 50.60
C GLU A 379 -40.19 33.53 49.71
N LEU A 380 -40.95 32.46 50.00
CA LEU A 380 -40.94 31.24 49.22
C LEU A 380 -41.39 31.50 47.77
N HIS A 381 -42.46 32.28 47.59
CA HIS A 381 -42.95 32.65 46.26
C HIS A 381 -41.94 33.49 45.47
N GLU A 382 -41.24 34.44 46.11
CA GLU A 382 -40.15 35.17 45.48
C GLU A 382 -38.97 34.26 45.10
N GLN A 383 -38.61 33.30 45.94
CA GLN A 383 -37.57 32.32 45.65
C GLN A 383 -37.96 31.46 44.44
N GLU A 384 -39.17 30.88 44.44
CA GLU A 384 -39.70 30.14 43.27
C GLU A 384 -39.72 30.99 42.00
N LEU A 385 -40.08 32.28 42.09
CA LEU A 385 -40.13 33.16 40.92
C LEU A 385 -38.73 33.44 40.39
N ARG A 386 -37.75 33.67 41.27
CA ARG A 386 -36.33 33.83 40.89
C ARG A 386 -35.80 32.56 40.23
N GLU A 387 -36.05 31.39 40.80
CA GLU A 387 -35.66 30.09 40.21
C GLU A 387 -36.28 29.88 38.82
N LYS A 388 -37.59 30.13 38.67
CA LYS A 388 -38.29 30.05 37.37
C LYS A 388 -37.70 31.02 36.34
N MET A 389 -37.27 32.22 36.75
CA MET A 389 -36.62 33.19 35.86
C MET A 389 -35.19 32.76 35.48
N GLU A 390 -34.40 32.21 36.40
CA GLU A 390 -33.07 31.68 36.10
C GLU A 390 -33.13 30.44 35.19
N ILE A 391 -34.11 29.55 35.39
CA ILE A 391 -34.36 28.43 34.47
C ILE A 391 -34.74 28.94 33.08
N ARG A 392 -35.59 29.97 32.98
CA ARG A 392 -35.94 30.60 31.69
C ARG A 392 -34.72 31.20 30.99
N LYS A 393 -33.84 31.92 31.71
CA LYS A 393 -32.57 32.44 31.15
C LYS A 393 -31.69 31.31 30.60
N LYS A 394 -31.41 30.28 31.41
CA LYS A 394 -30.60 29.13 30.98
C LYS A 394 -31.18 28.40 29.76
N ASN A 395 -32.50 28.26 29.70
CA ASN A 395 -33.18 27.66 28.54
C ASN A 395 -33.08 28.55 27.28
N GLN A 396 -33.10 29.88 27.45
CA GLN A 396 -32.91 30.83 26.36
C GLN A 396 -31.45 30.82 25.87
N GLU A 397 -30.47 30.86 26.78
CA GLU A 397 -29.04 30.71 26.48
C GLU A 397 -28.74 29.40 25.73
N LEU A 398 -29.32 28.28 26.18
CA LEU A 398 -29.19 26.98 25.53
C LEU A 398 -29.82 26.96 24.12
N LYS A 399 -30.98 27.60 23.94
CA LYS A 399 -31.64 27.75 22.64
C LYS A 399 -30.78 28.58 21.68
N ASP A 400 -30.22 29.70 22.16
CA ASP A 400 -29.38 30.59 21.36
C ASP A 400 -28.06 29.90 20.99
N PHE A 401 -27.46 29.12 21.91
CA PHE A 401 -26.32 28.26 21.63
C PHE A 401 -26.62 27.18 20.58
N HIS A 402 -27.76 26.49 20.66
CA HIS A 402 -28.17 25.54 19.63
C HIS A 402 -28.41 26.21 18.27
N HIS A 403 -28.94 27.43 18.25
CA HIS A 403 -29.09 28.19 17.01
C HIS A 403 -27.73 28.63 16.43
N GLN A 404 -26.76 29.00 17.26
CA GLN A 404 -25.37 29.22 16.83
C GLN A 404 -24.74 27.95 16.24
N GLN A 405 -24.90 26.80 16.90
CA GLN A 405 -24.41 25.50 16.39
C GLN A 405 -25.07 25.13 15.05
N GLU A 406 -26.37 25.37 14.89
CA GLU A 406 -27.07 25.16 13.63
C GLU A 406 -26.55 26.09 12.53
N ASN A 407 -26.34 27.37 12.83
CA ASN A 407 -25.80 28.34 11.89
C ASN A 407 -24.35 27.99 11.48
N GLU A 408 -23.49 27.58 12.42
CA GLU A 408 -22.16 27.05 12.10
C GLU A 408 -22.20 25.81 11.22
N ARG A 409 -23.08 24.85 11.52
CA ARG A 409 -23.26 23.63 10.72
C ARG A 409 -23.72 23.96 9.31
N ASN A 410 -24.64 24.92 9.17
CA ASN A 410 -25.14 25.38 7.88
C ASN A 410 -24.06 26.14 7.10
N GLN A 411 -23.24 26.97 7.75
CA GLN A 411 -22.08 27.63 7.15
C GLN A 411 -21.01 26.62 6.69
N LYS A 412 -20.69 25.61 7.51
CA LYS A 412 -19.76 24.53 7.13
C LYS A 412 -20.30 23.76 5.91
N ARG A 413 -21.59 23.41 5.91
CA ARG A 413 -22.25 22.75 4.78
C ARG A 413 -22.28 23.60 3.51
N THR A 414 -22.52 24.91 3.59
CA THR A 414 -22.47 25.78 2.41
C THR A 414 -21.04 25.98 1.90
N GLN A 415 -20.05 26.09 2.79
CA GLN A 415 -18.62 26.08 2.40
C GLN A 415 -18.20 24.77 1.74
N GLU A 416 -18.67 23.62 2.22
CA GLU A 416 -18.45 22.31 1.58
C GLU A 416 -19.09 22.23 0.20
N ILE A 417 -20.35 22.68 0.05
CA ILE A 417 -21.01 22.74 -1.26
C ILE A 417 -20.25 23.66 -2.21
N MET A 418 -19.78 24.82 -1.75
CA MET A 418 -19.01 25.77 -2.57
C MET A 418 -17.64 25.19 -2.96
N LYS A 419 -16.93 24.51 -2.04
CA LYS A 419 -15.70 23.78 -2.35
C LYS A 419 -15.93 22.66 -3.37
N ASN A 420 -16.98 21.87 -3.22
CA ASN A 420 -17.34 20.82 -4.17
C ASN A 420 -17.67 21.38 -5.55
N PHE A 421 -18.29 22.57 -5.61
CA PHE A 421 -18.54 23.31 -6.85
C PHE A 421 -17.22 23.80 -7.48
N ASP A 422 -16.36 24.48 -6.71
CA ASP A 422 -15.03 24.92 -7.13
C ASP A 422 -14.15 23.76 -7.61
N GLU A 423 -14.22 22.60 -6.95
CA GLU A 423 -13.50 21.39 -7.33
C GLU A 423 -14.04 20.79 -8.63
N LYS A 424 -15.37 20.77 -8.82
CA LYS A 424 -15.99 20.36 -10.07
C LYS A 424 -15.58 21.29 -11.22
N ASP A 425 -15.63 22.60 -11.01
CA ASP A 425 -15.23 23.60 -12.02
C ASP A 425 -13.74 23.50 -12.34
N LYS A 426 -12.88 23.26 -11.34
CA LYS A 426 -11.45 22.95 -11.56
C LYS A 426 -11.24 21.65 -12.34
N CYS A 427 -12.08 20.63 -12.13
CA CYS A 427 -12.01 19.38 -12.91
C CYS A 427 -12.47 19.60 -14.35
N LEU A 428 -13.55 20.35 -14.58
CA LEU A 428 -14.00 20.73 -15.92
C LEU A 428 -12.94 21.57 -16.64
N ALA A 429 -12.38 22.59 -16.01
CA ALA A 429 -11.32 23.40 -16.58
C ALA A 429 -10.03 22.61 -16.89
N ARG A 430 -9.73 21.55 -16.12
CA ARG A 430 -8.63 20.63 -16.45
C ARG A 430 -8.94 19.78 -17.68
N LEU A 431 -10.17 19.28 -17.82
CA LEU A 431 -10.60 18.53 -19.00
C LEU A 431 -10.57 19.42 -20.26
N ASP A 432 -11.13 20.64 -20.18
CA ASP A 432 -11.08 21.63 -21.28
C ASP A 432 -9.64 21.97 -21.70
N ASN A 433 -8.70 22.01 -20.75
CA ASN A 433 -7.29 22.25 -21.06
C ASN A 433 -6.62 21.02 -21.68
N GLN A 434 -6.91 19.80 -21.19
CA GLN A 434 -6.44 18.56 -21.80
C GLN A 434 -6.95 18.38 -23.24
N ASP A 435 -8.19 18.81 -23.51
CA ASP A 435 -8.77 18.77 -24.85
C ASP A 435 -8.11 19.77 -25.80
N LYS A 436 -7.76 20.98 -25.32
CA LYS A 436 -6.95 21.95 -26.09
C LYS A 436 -5.54 21.44 -26.35
N GLU A 437 -4.87 20.90 -25.32
CA GLU A 437 -3.54 20.28 -25.44
C GLU A 437 -3.54 19.16 -26.50
N PHE A 438 -4.56 18.30 -26.50
CA PHE A 438 -4.76 17.27 -27.50
C PHE A 438 -4.97 17.84 -28.91
N ASP A 439 -5.87 18.82 -29.06
CA ASP A 439 -6.19 19.44 -30.35
C ASP A 439 -4.97 20.15 -30.96
N GLU A 440 -4.19 20.85 -30.14
CA GLU A 440 -2.93 21.49 -30.54
C GLU A 440 -1.89 20.44 -30.95
N TRP A 441 -1.66 19.43 -30.12
CA TRP A 441 -0.71 18.34 -30.40
C TRP A 441 -1.06 17.60 -31.68
N ALA A 442 -2.31 17.18 -31.85
CA ALA A 442 -2.76 16.45 -33.03
C ALA A 442 -2.69 17.33 -34.29
N SER A 443 -3.02 18.63 -34.18
CA SER A 443 -2.85 19.60 -35.28
C SER A 443 -1.37 19.78 -35.67
N GLN A 444 -0.45 19.78 -34.69
CA GLN A 444 0.99 19.79 -34.97
C GLN A 444 1.46 18.51 -35.66
N MET A 445 0.94 17.33 -35.25
CA MET A 445 1.30 16.06 -35.88
C MET A 445 0.77 15.94 -37.31
N VAL A 446 -0.45 16.40 -37.59
CA VAL A 446 -0.97 16.50 -38.97
C VAL A 446 -0.06 17.41 -39.81
N LYS A 447 0.31 18.59 -39.32
CA LYS A 447 1.22 19.50 -40.04
C LYS A 447 2.58 18.88 -40.33
N LYS A 448 3.15 18.11 -39.40
CA LYS A 448 4.40 17.36 -39.62
C LYS A 448 4.25 16.32 -40.72
N TYR A 449 3.21 15.48 -40.65
CA TYR A 449 2.97 14.44 -41.66
C TYR A 449 2.66 15.05 -43.05
N GLN A 450 2.01 16.21 -43.10
CA GLN A 450 1.83 16.98 -44.35
C GLN A 450 3.16 17.50 -44.91
N ALA A 451 4.04 18.04 -44.05
CA ALA A 451 5.37 18.50 -44.45
C ALA A 451 6.29 17.36 -44.92
N GLU A 452 6.11 16.16 -44.37
CA GLU A 452 6.75 14.91 -44.81
C GLU A 452 6.16 14.32 -46.10
N GLY A 453 5.13 14.96 -46.68
CA GLY A 453 4.48 14.53 -47.93
C GLY A 453 3.55 13.31 -47.77
N LYS A 454 3.18 12.94 -46.55
CA LYS A 454 2.33 11.77 -46.25
C LYS A 454 0.85 12.10 -46.47
N ASN A 455 0.05 11.10 -46.86
CA ASN A 455 -1.40 11.27 -46.94
C ASN A 455 -2.01 11.42 -45.52
N THR A 456 -2.51 12.61 -45.19
CA THR A 456 -3.08 12.92 -43.87
C THR A 456 -4.61 12.85 -43.79
N ASP A 457 -5.31 12.40 -44.84
CA ASP A 457 -6.78 12.34 -44.87
C ASP A 457 -7.34 11.48 -43.74
N ILE A 458 -6.63 10.39 -43.39
CA ILE A 458 -7.01 9.49 -42.28
C ILE A 458 -6.94 10.24 -40.93
N LEU A 459 -5.89 11.03 -40.71
CA LEU A 459 -5.70 11.82 -39.49
C LEU A 459 -6.74 12.95 -39.38
N LEU A 460 -7.01 13.65 -40.50
CA LEU A 460 -8.02 14.70 -40.58
C LEU A 460 -9.44 14.14 -40.35
N LYS A 461 -9.72 12.93 -40.83
CA LYS A 461 -10.98 12.23 -40.57
C LYS A 461 -11.13 11.82 -39.10
N GLU A 462 -10.06 11.38 -38.46
CA GLU A 462 -10.08 11.04 -37.03
C GLU A 462 -10.26 12.29 -36.15
N LEU A 463 -9.55 13.38 -36.45
CA LEU A 463 -9.73 14.66 -35.74
C LEU A 463 -11.15 15.20 -35.83
N LYS A 464 -11.82 15.04 -36.98
CA LYS A 464 -13.25 15.36 -37.09
C LYS A 464 -14.10 14.48 -36.16
N GLN A 465 -13.83 13.18 -36.05
CA GLN A 465 -14.56 12.28 -35.14
C GLN A 465 -14.39 12.66 -33.66
N PHE A 466 -13.23 13.18 -33.25
CA PHE A 466 -13.04 13.67 -31.88
C PHE A 466 -13.77 14.97 -31.57
N LYS A 467 -14.10 15.79 -32.57
CA LYS A 467 -14.83 17.07 -32.41
C LYS A 467 -16.36 16.94 -32.45
N TYR A 468 -16.88 15.78 -32.89
CA TYR A 468 -18.32 15.48 -32.93
C TYR A 468 -18.75 14.44 -31.87
N LYS A 469 -17.87 14.13 -30.91
CA LYS A 469 -18.12 13.30 -29.73
C LYS A 469 -17.88 14.11 -28.46
#